data_AF-A0A9P6CTE3-F1
#
_entry.id   AF-A0A9P6CTE3-F1
#
_cell.length_a   1.000
_cell.length_b   1.000
_cell.length_c   1.000
_cell.angle_alpha   90.00
_cell.angle_beta   90.00
_cell.angle_gamma   90.00
#
_symmetry.space_group_name_H-M   'P 1'
#
loop_
_entity.id
_entity.type
_entity.pdbx_description
1 polymer ?
#
loop_
_entity_poly.entity_id
_entity_poly.type
_entity_poly.pdbx_seq_one_letter_code
_entity_poly.pdbx_strand_id
1 'polypeptide(L)' 'DFLPKLQDHLLGCILGHDFDGDTDEGFTHEDRNSIRFRNTTMYRHCTARINYTTYDIRRDYDTINPRTHPFVMM' A
#
# COMPACT_ATOMS: atom_id res chain seq x y z
N ASP A 1 0.28 4.59 -16.16
CA ASP A 1 1.31 4.92 -15.15
C ASP A 1 0.99 4.37 -13.78
N PHE A 2 1.93 3.64 -13.17
CA PHE A 2 1.81 3.04 -11.82
C PHE A 2 2.28 3.98 -10.72
N LEU A 3 3.42 4.65 -10.93
CA LEU A 3 4.09 5.50 -9.94
C LEU A 3 3.22 6.66 -9.42
N PRO A 4 2.55 7.48 -10.26
CA PRO A 4 1.65 8.53 -9.76
C PRO A 4 0.49 7.95 -8.97
N LYS A 5 -0.18 6.89 -9.45
CA LYS A 5 -1.27 6.22 -8.74
C LYS A 5 -0.84 5.70 -7.36
N LEU A 6 0.38 5.20 -7.25
CA LEU A 6 0.95 4.78 -5.97
C LEU A 6 1.18 5.98 -5.04
N GLN A 7 1.68 7.11 -5.56
CA GLN A 7 1.85 8.33 -4.75
C GLN A 7 0.50 8.86 -4.26
N ASP A 8 -0.51 8.92 -5.10
CA ASP A 8 -1.88 9.32 -4.70
C ASP A 8 -2.41 8.39 -3.59
N HIS A 9 -2.25 7.07 -3.74
CA HIS A 9 -2.70 6.11 -2.73
C HIS A 9 -1.96 6.25 -1.39
N LEU A 10 -0.64 6.44 -1.44
CA LEU A 10 0.17 6.67 -0.23
C LEU A 10 -0.19 7.98 0.47
N LEU A 11 -0.45 9.05 -0.29
CA LEU A 11 -0.91 10.34 0.24
C LEU A 11 -2.24 10.20 0.97
N GLY A 12 -3.22 9.55 0.35
CA GLY A 12 -4.51 9.27 0.99
C GLY A 12 -4.35 8.48 2.30
N CYS A 13 -3.51 7.44 2.29
CA CYS A 13 -3.23 6.64 3.48
C CYS A 13 -2.56 7.44 4.61
N ILE A 14 -1.60 8.32 4.29
CA ILE A 14 -0.91 9.17 5.27
C ILE A 14 -1.85 10.24 5.84
N LEU A 15 -2.71 10.81 5.00
CA LEU A 15 -3.67 11.84 5.38
C LEU A 15 -4.88 11.27 6.14
N GLY A 16 -5.01 9.94 6.22
CA GLY A 16 -6.15 9.27 6.85
C GLY A 16 -7.45 9.45 6.07
N HIS A 17 -7.35 9.71 4.76
CA HIS A 17 -8.51 9.79 3.88
C HIS A 17 -8.88 8.36 3.46
N ASP A 18 -10.12 7.94 3.72
CA ASP A 18 -10.63 6.67 3.21
C ASP A 18 -10.51 6.67 1.69
N PHE A 19 -9.88 5.63 1.16
CA PHE A 19 -9.69 5.44 -0.28
C PHE A 19 -11.03 5.01 -0.89
N ASP A 20 -11.89 5.98 -1.19
CA ASP A 20 -13.25 5.72 -1.69
C ASP A 20 -13.29 5.21 -3.15
N GLY A 21 -12.16 5.26 -3.87
CA GLY A 21 -12.07 4.77 -5.25
C GLY A 21 -12.80 5.63 -6.29
N ASP A 22 -13.65 6.57 -5.86
CA ASP A 22 -14.49 7.42 -6.73
C ASP A 22 -14.23 8.93 -6.56
N THR A 23 -13.36 9.34 -5.63
CA THR A 23 -13.04 10.77 -5.47
C THR A 23 -11.93 11.17 -6.44
N ASP A 24 -12.33 11.72 -7.59
CA ASP A 24 -11.53 12.32 -8.66
C ASP A 24 -10.79 13.63 -8.23
N GLU A 25 -10.60 13.87 -6.93
CA GLU A 25 -9.77 14.97 -6.42
C GLU A 25 -8.30 14.53 -6.39
N GLY A 26 -7.73 14.36 -7.58
CA GLY A 26 -6.33 13.95 -7.75
C GLY A 26 -5.37 14.89 -7.02
N PHE A 27 -4.39 14.32 -6.32
CA PHE A 27 -3.38 15.12 -5.63
C PHE A 27 -2.56 15.95 -6.63
N THR A 28 -2.24 17.18 -6.23
CA THR A 28 -1.45 18.10 -7.06
C THR A 28 -0.01 17.60 -7.22
N HIS A 29 0.68 18.07 -8.25
CA HIS A 29 2.07 17.65 -8.51
C HIS A 29 3.02 18.00 -7.35
N GLU A 30 2.76 19.12 -6.66
CA GLU A 30 3.50 19.55 -5.47
C GLU A 30 3.31 18.60 -4.30
N ASP A 31 2.08 18.13 -4.10
CA ASP A 31 1.72 17.20 -3.04
C ASP A 31 2.39 15.83 -3.26
N ARG A 32 2.38 15.34 -4.51
CA ARG A 32 3.11 14.12 -4.91
C ARG A 32 4.62 14.22 -4.71
N ASN A 33 5.20 15.43 -4.84
CA ASN A 33 6.63 15.66 -4.62
C ASN A 33 7.02 15.67 -3.13
N SER A 34 6.03 15.75 -2.23
CA SER A 34 6.22 15.58 -0.78
C SER A 34 6.61 14.14 -0.43
N ILE A 35 6.13 13.14 -1.20
CA ILE A 35 6.48 11.74 -1.00
C ILE A 35 7.76 11.39 -1.76
N ARG A 36 8.78 10.97 -1.00
CA ARG A 36 10.04 10.47 -1.57
C ARG A 36 10.32 9.05 -1.09
N PHE A 37 10.49 8.14 -2.04
CA PHE A 37 11.03 6.81 -1.74
C PHE A 37 12.49 6.96 -1.30
N ARG A 38 12.82 6.41 -0.13
CA ARG A 38 14.20 6.42 0.36
C ARG A 38 15.12 5.75 -0.67
N ASN A 39 16.21 6.42 -1.02
CA ASN A 39 17.15 6.00 -2.08
C ASN A 39 16.50 5.82 -3.46
N THR A 40 15.33 6.42 -3.70
CA THR A 40 14.57 6.27 -4.96
C THR A 40 14.42 4.80 -5.40
N THR A 41 14.40 3.87 -4.45
CA THR A 41 14.44 2.43 -4.72
C THR A 41 13.17 1.78 -4.20
N MET A 42 12.47 1.07 -5.08
CA MET A 42 11.37 0.17 -4.71
C MET A 42 11.85 -1.27 -4.80
N TYR A 43 11.67 -2.03 -3.73
CA TYR A 43 11.98 -3.45 -3.72
C TYR A 43 10.75 -4.26 -4.10
N ARG A 44 10.91 -5.14 -5.08
CA ARG A 44 9.88 -6.13 -5.38
C ARG A 44 9.95 -7.25 -4.36
N HIS A 45 8.93 -7.36 -3.51
CA HIS A 45 8.81 -8.48 -2.58
C HIS A 45 8.26 -9.71 -3.31
N CYS A 46 8.96 -10.85 -3.20
CA CYS A 46 8.48 -12.13 -3.73
C CYS A 46 7.42 -12.77 -2.83
N THR A 47 7.50 -12.53 -1.52
CA THR A 47 6.57 -13.03 -0.52
C THR A 47 6.55 -12.06 0.67
N ALA A 48 5.38 -11.75 1.21
CA ALA A 48 5.19 -10.99 2.44
C ALA A 48 4.50 -11.87 3.48
N ARG A 49 4.90 -11.76 4.76
CA ARG A 49 4.27 -12.50 5.86
C ARG A 49 3.70 -11.53 6.87
N ILE A 50 2.39 -11.59 7.08
CA ILE A 50 1.68 -10.73 8.04
C ILE A 50 1.41 -11.58 9.28
N ASN A 51 1.97 -11.21 10.42
CA ASN A 51 1.68 -11.89 11.69
C ASN A 51 0.53 -11.14 12.37
N TYR A 52 -0.47 -11.87 12.85
CA TYR A 52 -1.60 -11.31 13.59
C TYR A 52 -1.92 -12.16 14.81
N THR A 53 -2.67 -11.58 15.73
CA THR A 53 -3.14 -12.29 16.92
C THR A 53 -4.60 -12.68 16.68
N THR A 54 -4.87 -13.97 16.65
CA THR A 54 -6.25 -14.49 16.61
C THR A 54 -6.97 -14.13 17.92
N TYR A 55 -8.30 -14.02 17.87
CA TYR A 55 -9.15 -13.73 19.03
C TYR A 55 -8.86 -14.60 20.27
N ASP A 56 -8.42 -15.84 20.06
CA ASP A 56 -7.96 -16.77 21.11
C ASP A 56 -6.53 -16.48 21.60
N ILE A 57 -6.05 -15.25 21.47
CA ILE A 57 -4.70 -14.78 21.87
C ILE A 57 -3.52 -15.62 21.31
N ARG A 58 -3.77 -16.37 20.23
CA ARG A 58 -2.76 -17.15 19.52
C ARG A 58 -2.09 -16.31 18.44
N ARG A 59 -0.77 -16.48 18.30
CA ARG A 59 -0.03 -15.92 17.15
C ARG A 59 -0.23 -16.81 15.94
N ASP A 60 -0.70 -16.20 14.87
CA ASP A 60 -0.84 -16.83 13.57
C ASP A 60 -0.25 -15.91 12.50
N TYR A 61 -0.15 -16.40 11.25
CA TYR A 61 0.39 -15.61 10.17
C TYR A 61 -0.24 -15.97 8.84
N ASP A 62 -0.44 -14.96 8.00
CA ASP A 62 -0.78 -15.13 6.60
C ASP A 62 0.45 -14.87 5.72
N THR A 63 0.54 -15.60 4.60
CA THR A 63 1.63 -15.47 3.64
C THR A 63 1.09 -15.02 2.30
N ILE A 64 1.36 -13.76 1.98
CA ILE A 64 1.04 -13.14 0.72
C ILE A 64 2.15 -13.44 -0.28
N ASN A 65 1.82 -14.07 -1.40
CA ASN A 65 2.75 -14.28 -2.50
C ASN A 65 2.18 -13.63 -3.76
N PRO A 66 2.69 -12.46 -4.18
CA PRO A 66 2.19 -11.77 -5.37
C PRO A 66 2.30 -12.59 -6.67
N ARG A 67 3.12 -13.65 -6.69
CA ARG A 67 3.27 -14.54 -7.86
C ARG A 67 2.13 -15.54 -7.99
N THR A 68 1.57 -16.00 -6.86
CA THR A 68 0.52 -17.03 -6.83
C THR A 68 -0.84 -16.47 -6.43
N HIS A 69 -0.87 -15.41 -5.63
CA HIS A 69 -2.03 -14.65 -5.20
C HIS A 69 -1.72 -13.15 -5.30
N PRO A 70 -1.83 -12.56 -6.50
CA PRO A 70 -1.48 -11.16 -6.75
C PRO A 70 -2.46 -10.16 -6.11
N PHE A 71 -3.69 -10.59 -5.80
CA PHE A 71 -4.72 -9.75 -5.20
C PHE A 71 -4.58 -9.80 -3.67
N VAL A 72 -3.99 -8.74 -3.11
CA VAL A 72 -3.70 -8.61 -1.67
C VAL A 72 -4.64 -7.63 -0.99
N MET A 73 -5.35 -6.83 -1.78
CA MET A 73 -6.34 -5.86 -1.34
C MET A 73 -7.44 -5.81 -2.39
N MET A 74 -8.69 -5.85 -1.94
CA MET A 74 -9.85 -5.42 -2.71
C MET A 74 -10.30 -4.08 -2.15
#